data_AF-A0A524LBM4-F1
#
_entry.id   AF-A0A524LBM4-F1
#
_cell.length_a   1.000
_cell.length_b   1.000
_cell.length_c   1.000
_cell.angle_alpha   90.00
_cell.angle_beta   90.00
_cell.angle_gamma   90.00
#
_symmetry.space_group_name_H-M   'P 1'
#
loop_
_entity.id
_entity.type
_entity.pdbx_description
1 polymer ?
#
loop_
_entity_poly.entity_id
_entity_poly.type
_entity_poly.pdbx_seq_one_letter_code
_entity_poly.pdbx_strand_id
1 'polypeptide(L)'
;MAMADTDQEIGKENITVSLIRKILDMTEEQQLLLYQQLTEISATSAMTSEREDTRKSFKKTIQFAVKDQTFTGVSQDISAGGMFIITEDTFSVGQMITIQIPLADKGKHITV
;
A
#
# COMPACT_ATOMS: atom_id res chain seq x y z
N MET A 1 -18.50 8.70 -47.11
CA MET A 1 -18.93 8.31 -45.75
C MET A 1 -17.70 7.80 -45.04
N ALA A 2 -16.99 8.70 -44.36
CA ALA A 2 -15.77 8.41 -43.62
C ALA A 2 -16.12 8.53 -42.13
N MET A 3 -16.06 7.42 -41.41
CA MET A 3 -16.13 7.42 -39.96
C MET A 3 -14.77 7.92 -39.47
N ALA A 4 -14.77 9.08 -38.83
CA ALA A 4 -13.57 9.63 -38.23
C ALA A 4 -13.27 8.88 -36.94
N ASP A 5 -12.07 8.30 -36.92
CA ASP A 5 -11.31 7.84 -35.76
C ASP A 5 -11.51 8.74 -34.54
N THR A 6 -12.04 8.18 -33.46
CA THR A 6 -12.03 8.84 -32.13
C THR A 6 -10.81 8.36 -31.35
N ASP A 7 -9.63 8.51 -31.93
CA ASP A 7 -8.35 8.37 -31.24
C ASP A 7 -7.70 9.75 -31.22
N GLN A 8 -8.03 10.56 -30.20
CA GLN A 8 -7.35 11.83 -29.99
C GLN A 8 -7.12 12.17 -28.51
N GLU A 9 -5.84 12.06 -28.14
CA GLU A 9 -5.12 12.81 -27.09
C GLU A 9 -5.48 12.62 -25.61
N ILE A 10 -5.24 11.42 -25.05
CA ILE A 10 -4.94 11.26 -23.61
C ILE A 10 -3.42 11.43 -23.37
N GLY A 11 -2.81 12.40 -24.05
CA GLY A 11 -1.35 12.56 -24.07
C GLY A 11 -0.79 13.77 -23.31
N LYS A 12 -1.62 14.77 -22.99
CA LYS A 12 -1.13 16.06 -22.47
C LYS A 12 -1.95 16.72 -21.38
N GLU A 13 -3.17 16.25 -21.09
CA GLU A 13 -3.97 16.83 -20.01
C GLU A 13 -3.76 16.09 -18.70
N ASN A 14 -3.55 16.85 -17.62
CA ASN A 14 -3.52 16.30 -16.28
C ASN A 14 -4.89 15.67 -16.00
N ILE A 15 -4.91 14.37 -15.68
CA ILE A 15 -6.14 13.60 -15.46
C ILE A 15 -7.08 14.27 -14.44
N THR A 16 -6.52 14.95 -13.44
CA THR A 16 -7.28 15.71 -12.44
C THR A 16 -8.08 16.85 -13.08
N VAL A 17 -7.48 17.57 -14.03
CA VAL A 17 -8.14 18.67 -14.75
C VAL A 17 -9.25 18.13 -15.66
N SER A 18 -9.01 17.00 -16.32
CA SER A 18 -10.01 16.32 -17.15
C SER A 18 -11.22 15.87 -16.34
N LEU A 19 -10.97 15.25 -15.18
CA LEU A 19 -12.00 14.81 -14.26
C LEU A 19 -12.83 15.99 -13.72
N ILE A 20 -12.17 17.08 -13.29
CA ILE A 20 -12.88 18.26 -12.77
C ILE A 20 -13.79 18.85 -13.84
N ARG A 21 -13.32 19.00 -15.08
CA ARG A 21 -14.17 19.49 -16.19
C ARG A 21 -15.37 18.58 -16.39
N LYS A 22 -15.14 17.28 -16.45
CA LYS A 22 -16.21 16.30 -16.66
C LYS A 22 -17.25 16.31 -15.53
N ILE A 23 -16.83 16.54 -14.29
CA ILE A 23 -17.75 16.68 -13.14
C ILE A 23 -18.57 17.98 -13.24
N LEU A 24 -17.96 19.08 -13.65
CA LEU A 24 -18.66 20.37 -13.83
C LEU A 24 -19.71 20.30 -14.95
N ASP A 25 -19.50 19.47 -15.96
CA ASP A 25 -20.43 19.28 -17.09
C ASP A 25 -21.55 18.26 -16.80
N MET A 26 -21.52 17.58 -15.64
CA MET A 26 -22.54 16.59 -15.26
C MET A 26 -23.82 17.23 -14.73
N THR A 27 -24.94 16.53 -14.89
CA THR A 27 -26.17 16.85 -14.17
C THR A 27 -26.05 16.50 -12.69
N GLU A 28 -26.88 17.10 -11.83
CA GLU A 28 -26.90 16.78 -10.39
C GLU A 28 -27.13 15.29 -10.13
N GLU A 29 -27.98 14.64 -10.93
CA GLU A 29 -28.24 13.19 -10.85
C GLU A 29 -26.98 12.37 -11.17
N GLN A 30 -26.24 12.77 -12.21
CA GLN A 30 -24.98 12.11 -12.60
C GLN A 30 -23.88 12.32 -11.57
N GLN A 31 -23.79 13.52 -10.98
CA GLN A 31 -22.86 13.81 -9.90
C GLN A 31 -23.17 12.97 -8.65
N LEU A 32 -24.44 12.80 -8.31
CA LEU A 32 -24.86 11.96 -7.18
C LEU A 32 -24.50 10.48 -7.38
N LEU A 33 -24.72 9.95 -8.59
CA LEU A 33 -24.33 8.58 -8.92
C LEU A 33 -22.81 8.39 -8.84
N LEU A 34 -22.03 9.32 -9.39
CA LEU A 34 -20.57 9.26 -9.31
C LEU A 34 -20.08 9.31 -7.85
N TYR A 35 -20.68 10.17 -7.03
CA TYR A 35 -20.34 10.27 -5.61
C TYR A 35 -20.59 8.95 -4.86
N GLN A 36 -21.72 8.29 -5.12
CA GLN A 36 -22.04 6.98 -4.53
C GLN A 36 -20.99 5.93 -4.95
N GLN A 37 -20.66 5.85 -6.24
CA GLN A 37 -19.66 4.93 -6.76
C GLN A 37 -18.27 5.14 -6.13
N LEU A 38 -17.81 6.38 -6.03
CA LEU A 38 -16.51 6.71 -5.41
C LEU A 38 -16.49 6.38 -3.91
N THR A 39 -17.63 6.55 -3.23
CA THR A 39 -17.79 6.21 -1.82
C THR A 39 -17.76 4.69 -1.61
N GLU A 40 -18.40 3.92 -2.47
CA GLU A 40 -18.38 2.46 -2.43
C GLU A 40 -16.98 1.89 -2.72
N ILE A 41 -16.25 2.47 -3.68
CA ILE A 41 -14.86 2.13 -3.98
C ILE A 41 -13.96 2.42 -2.76
N SER A 42 -14.16 3.55 -2.10
CA SER A 42 -13.39 3.89 -0.88
C SER A 42 -13.75 2.98 0.30
N ALA A 43 -15.03 2.64 0.47
CA ALA A 43 -15.51 1.78 1.55
C ALA A 43 -15.06 0.33 1.39
N THR A 44 -15.06 -0.20 0.15
CA THR A 44 -14.50 -1.52 -0.15
C THR A 44 -13.00 -1.55 0.09
N SER A 45 -12.27 -0.50 -0.32
CA SER A 45 -10.82 -0.35 -0.01
C SER A 45 -10.51 -0.30 1.49
N ALA A 46 -11.44 0.22 2.31
CA ALA A 46 -11.31 0.27 3.77
C ALA A 46 -11.71 -1.05 4.46
N MET A 47 -12.62 -1.84 3.86
CA MET A 47 -13.10 -3.12 4.39
C MET A 47 -12.23 -4.32 3.96
N THR A 48 -11.49 -4.19 2.86
CA THR A 48 -10.48 -5.16 2.44
C THR A 48 -9.10 -4.58 2.73
N SER A 49 -8.69 -4.61 3.99
CA SER A 49 -7.27 -4.92 4.22
C SER A 49 -7.06 -6.29 3.58
N GLU A 50 -6.53 -6.33 2.34
CA GLU A 50 -6.16 -7.57 1.62
C GLU A 50 -5.17 -8.45 2.42
N ARG A 51 -4.72 -7.99 3.59
CA ARG A 51 -3.84 -8.71 4.49
C ARG A 51 -4.67 -9.67 5.33
N GLU A 52 -4.31 -10.95 5.24
CA GLU A 52 -4.85 -12.02 6.09
C GLU A 52 -4.57 -11.78 7.58
N ASP A 53 -3.43 -11.14 7.90
CA ASP A 53 -3.01 -10.87 9.27
C ASP A 53 -3.05 -9.39 9.65
N THR A 54 -3.70 -9.08 10.77
CA THR A 54 -3.66 -7.76 11.40
C THR A 54 -2.26 -7.43 11.91
N ARG A 55 -1.74 -6.26 11.51
CA ARG A 55 -0.43 -5.76 11.96
C ARG A 55 -0.50 -5.07 13.31
N LYS A 56 0.52 -5.29 14.13
CA LYS A 56 0.72 -4.62 15.42
C LYS A 56 1.87 -3.61 15.29
N SER A 57 1.70 -2.43 15.88
CA SER A 57 2.76 -1.43 15.97
C SER A 57 3.99 -2.01 16.69
N PHE A 58 5.15 -1.97 16.04
CA PHE A 58 6.40 -2.50 16.58
C PHE A 58 7.56 -1.58 16.21
N LYS A 59 7.59 -0.40 16.85
CA LYS A 59 8.53 0.69 16.57
C LYS A 59 9.86 0.50 17.28
N LYS A 60 10.64 -0.50 16.85
CA LYS A 60 11.95 -0.82 17.42
C LYS A 60 13.05 -0.73 16.38
N THR A 61 14.21 -0.25 16.79
CA THR A 61 15.44 -0.45 16.04
C THR A 61 15.79 -1.94 16.05
N ILE A 62 16.05 -2.49 14.88
CA ILE A 62 16.35 -3.90 14.68
C ILE A 62 17.63 -4.04 13.88
N GLN A 63 18.32 -5.15 14.12
CA GLN A 63 19.41 -5.61 13.27
C GLN A 63 18.90 -6.79 12.44
N PHE A 64 19.29 -6.81 11.18
CA PHE A 64 18.99 -7.91 10.27
C PHE A 64 20.23 -8.23 9.44
N ALA A 65 20.37 -9.48 9.06
CA ALA A 65 21.48 -9.96 8.26
C ALA A 65 21.01 -10.33 6.86
N VAL A 66 21.83 -10.02 5.88
CA VAL A 66 21.64 -10.42 4.49
C VAL A 66 22.95 -11.05 4.02
N LYS A 67 22.92 -12.36 3.79
CA LYS A 67 24.15 -13.18 3.66
C LYS A 67 25.02 -12.99 4.92
N ASP A 68 26.26 -12.50 4.77
CA ASP A 68 27.24 -12.34 5.86
C ASP A 68 27.37 -10.89 6.35
N GLN A 69 26.46 -10.00 5.93
CA GLN A 69 26.49 -8.59 6.31
C GLN A 69 25.29 -8.22 7.18
N THR A 70 25.57 -7.48 8.25
CA THR A 70 24.55 -6.97 9.18
C THR A 70 24.18 -5.53 8.83
N PHE A 71 22.88 -5.26 8.87
CA PHE A 71 22.26 -3.97 8.59
C PHE A 71 21.39 -3.54 9.76
N THR A 72 21.08 -2.25 9.82
CA THR A 72 20.19 -1.68 10.84
C THR A 72 19.00 -1.01 10.16
N GLY A 73 17.84 -1.12 10.80
CA GLY A 73 16.63 -0.43 10.37
C GLY A 73 15.70 -0.19 11.54
N VAL A 74 14.62 0.53 11.27
CA VAL A 74 13.53 0.76 12.22
C VAL A 74 12.31 0.00 11.74
N SER A 75 11.85 -0.96 12.52
CA SER A 75 10.56 -1.60 12.26
C SER A 75 9.44 -0.60 12.53
N GLN A 76 8.43 -0.57 11.68
CA GLN A 76 7.20 0.22 11.90
C GLN A 76 6.11 -0.65 12.53
N ASP A 77 5.90 -1.85 11.97
CA ASP A 77 4.87 -2.80 12.36
C ASP A 77 5.26 -4.25 12.03
N ILE A 78 4.60 -5.20 12.69
CA ILE A 78 4.81 -6.64 12.54
C ILE A 78 3.49 -7.41 12.57
N SER A 79 3.39 -8.48 11.79
CA SER A 79 2.33 -9.49 11.82
C SER A 79 2.92 -10.90 11.70
N ALA A 80 2.07 -11.94 11.72
CA ALA A 80 2.52 -13.31 11.49
C ALA A 80 3.11 -13.49 10.08
N GLY A 81 2.51 -12.86 9.06
CA GLY A 81 3.02 -12.87 7.69
C GLY A 81 4.23 -11.97 7.38
N GLY A 82 4.70 -11.10 8.29
CA GLY A 82 5.90 -10.29 8.01
C GLY A 82 6.05 -9.00 8.81
N MET A 83 7.05 -8.19 8.43
CA MET A 83 7.43 -6.95 9.12
C MET A 83 7.72 -5.82 8.11
N PHE A 84 7.37 -4.58 8.45
CA PHE A 84 7.75 -3.40 7.68
C PHE A 84 8.98 -2.72 8.29
N ILE A 85 10.06 -2.61 7.52
CA ILE A 85 11.35 -2.08 7.98
C ILE A 85 11.69 -0.85 7.15
N ILE A 86 12.02 0.25 7.83
CA ILE A 86 12.56 1.46 7.23
C ILE A 86 14.08 1.41 7.41
N THR A 87 14.81 1.54 6.31
CA THR A 87 16.29 1.51 6.27
C THR A 87 16.78 2.36 5.09
N GLU A 88 18.04 2.80 5.15
CA GLU A 88 18.69 3.57 4.08
C GLU A 88 19.29 2.66 2.99
N ASP A 89 19.45 1.37 3.30
CA ASP A 89 20.01 0.38 2.40
C ASP A 89 19.00 -0.12 1.37
N THR A 90 19.49 -0.55 0.19
CA THR A 90 18.66 -1.07 -0.91
C THR A 90 18.79 -2.58 -1.04
N PHE A 91 17.68 -3.26 -1.30
CA PHE A 91 17.60 -4.71 -1.41
C PHE A 91 16.75 -5.11 -2.62
N SER A 92 17.04 -6.27 -3.19
CA SER A 92 16.25 -6.83 -4.30
C SER A 92 15.06 -7.63 -3.79
N VAL A 93 13.95 -7.61 -4.53
CA VAL A 93 12.79 -8.46 -4.22
C VAL A 93 13.20 -9.94 -4.29
N GLY A 94 12.72 -10.74 -3.32
CA GLY A 94 13.08 -12.16 -3.20
C GLY A 94 14.39 -12.43 -2.46
N GLN A 95 15.12 -11.39 -2.04
CA GLN A 95 16.32 -11.54 -1.24
C GLN A 95 15.96 -11.99 0.19
N MET A 96 16.55 -13.11 0.60
CA MET A 96 16.35 -13.65 1.94
C MET A 96 17.10 -12.81 2.97
N ILE A 97 16.41 -12.44 4.04
CA ILE A 97 16.97 -11.71 5.17
C ILE A 97 16.69 -12.49 6.47
N THR A 98 17.62 -12.41 7.42
CA THR A 98 17.49 -13.03 8.74
C THR A 98 17.33 -11.94 9.79
N ILE A 99 16.32 -12.04 10.63
CA ILE A 99 16.00 -11.04 11.65
C ILE A 99 15.94 -11.72 13.01
N GLN A 100 16.57 -11.11 14.00
CA GLN A 100 16.35 -11.48 15.39
C GLN A 100 15.31 -10.55 16.00
N ILE A 101 14.12 -11.08 16.24
CA ILE A 101 13.06 -10.34 16.94
C ILE A 101 13.25 -10.59 18.44
N PRO A 102 13.59 -9.55 19.24
CA PRO A 102 13.66 -9.72 20.68
C PRO A 102 12.24 -9.92 21.22
N LEU A 103 11.90 -11.17 21.56
CA LEU A 103 10.76 -11.45 22.42
C LEU A 103 11.01 -10.77 23.77
N ALA A 104 10.01 -10.07 24.29
CA ALA A 104 10.13 -9.43 25.59
C ALA A 104 10.57 -10.44 26.66
N ASP A 105 11.49 -10.01 27.53
CA ASP A 105 11.98 -10.72 28.72
C ASP A 105 10.85 -10.99 29.72
N LYS A 106 9.92 -11.90 29.41
CA LYS A 106 8.98 -12.52 30.36
C LYS A 106 8.53 -13.90 29.87
N GLY A 107 9.47 -14.83 29.71
CA GLY A 107 9.26 -16.27 29.90
C GLY A 107 8.08 -16.95 29.20
N LYS A 108 7.48 -16.38 28.16
CA LYS A 108 6.37 -16.98 27.43
C LYS A 108 6.90 -17.50 26.10
N HIS A 109 7.16 -18.81 26.11
CA HIS A 109 7.34 -19.60 24.90
C HIS A 109 5.99 -19.62 24.17
N ILE A 110 5.95 -19.10 22.95
CA ILE A 110 4.84 -19.35 22.04
C ILE A 110 5.29 -20.51 21.17
N THR A 111 4.73 -21.69 21.43
CA THR A 111 4.80 -22.82 20.50
C THR A 111 3.78 -22.55 19.41
N VAL A 112 4.24 -22.48 18.16
CA VAL A 112 3.39 -22.47 16.96
C VAL A 112 3.38 -23.87 16.38
#